data_AF-A0A9X0WLS6-F1
#
_entry.id   AF-A0A9X0WLS6-F1
#
_cell.length_a   1.000
_cell.length_b   1.000
_cell.length_c   1.000
_cell.angle_alpha   90.00
_cell.angle_beta   90.00
_cell.angle_gamma   90.00
#
_symmetry.space_group_name_H-M   'P 1'
#
loop_
_entity.id
_entity.type
_entity.pdbx_description
1 polymer ?
#
loop_
_entity_poly.entity_id
_entity_poly.type
_entity_poly.pdbx_seq_one_letter_code
_entity_poly.pdbx_strand_id
1 'polypeptide(L)'
;MPLKRTWWLSLGRTARWCQWRMAAFAASTEPGFEEEQPMSSIRVNPRSRQLFFDFRYRGERCREYTSLPDTPANRKKLQKVLDRMDLEMATGTFEYRRYFPSSAMAARFDTPAVPTAAPSRATPLFRDFAEIWFAERQIEWRQSYQETVRISLDKHLLPAFGATPVGSIDKVDYRPKIPFENRLDFWPPKLF
;
A
#
# COMPACT_ATOMS: atom_id res chain seq x y z
N MET A 1 -17.50 63.92 31.26
CA MET A 1 -18.87 63.36 31.18
C MET A 1 -19.42 63.57 29.77
N PRO A 2 -20.33 62.71 29.32
CA PRO A 2 -20.24 61.89 28.11
C PRO A 2 -20.68 62.62 26.84
N LEU A 3 -20.20 62.21 25.66
CA LEU A 3 -21.00 61.90 24.46
C LEU A 3 -20.12 61.70 23.21
N LYS A 4 -20.67 60.90 22.28
CA LYS A 4 -20.42 60.90 20.82
C LYS A 4 -19.22 60.10 20.31
N ARG A 5 -19.45 58.78 20.18
CA ARG A 5 -18.87 57.96 19.10
C ARG A 5 -19.97 57.68 18.08
N THR A 6 -19.73 58.13 16.86
CA THR A 6 -20.55 58.03 15.63
C THR A 6 -19.60 58.48 14.51
N TRP A 7 -19.39 57.86 13.34
CA TRP A 7 -19.86 56.68 12.61
C TRP A 7 -18.62 56.19 11.81
N TRP A 8 -18.52 54.94 11.33
CA TRP A 8 -18.98 54.57 9.99
C TRP A 8 -19.32 53.07 9.92
N LEU A 9 -20.50 52.81 9.37
CA LEU A 9 -20.95 51.55 8.80
C LEU A 9 -20.00 51.11 7.67
N SER A 10 -19.67 49.81 7.62
CA SER A 10 -19.77 49.08 6.36
C SER A 10 -19.53 47.57 6.56
N LEU A 11 -20.49 46.81 6.03
CA LEU A 11 -20.30 45.50 5.41
C LEU A 11 -20.14 44.29 6.33
N GLY A 12 -21.31 43.73 6.67
CA GLY A 12 -21.47 42.28 6.71
C GLY A 12 -21.17 41.67 5.33
N ARG A 13 -20.48 40.52 5.35
CA ARG A 13 -20.23 39.49 4.33
C ARG A 13 -18.92 38.82 4.75
N THR A 14 -18.95 37.67 5.41
CA THR A 14 -18.62 36.39 4.76
C THR A 14 -18.99 35.23 5.70
N ALA A 15 -20.29 35.13 6.04
CA ALA A 15 -20.89 33.82 6.29
C ALA A 15 -21.33 33.27 4.94
N ARG A 16 -21.11 31.96 4.71
CA ARG A 16 -21.33 31.19 3.46
C ARG A 16 -20.14 31.12 2.51
N TRP A 17 -19.08 30.39 2.85
CA TRP A 17 -18.30 29.59 1.89
C TRP A 17 -17.57 28.49 2.65
N CYS A 18 -18.31 27.43 3.01
CA CYS A 18 -17.80 26.06 3.23
C CYS A 18 -18.94 25.05 3.55
N GLN A 19 -20.21 25.47 3.61
CA GLN A 19 -21.35 24.58 3.88
C GLN A 19 -22.06 24.05 2.61
N TRP A 20 -21.62 24.40 1.38
CA TRP A 20 -22.31 23.95 0.14
C TRP A 20 -21.34 23.49 -0.97
N ARG A 21 -20.35 22.68 -0.59
CA ARG A 21 -19.78 21.65 -1.49
C ARG A 21 -19.87 20.26 -0.83
N MET A 22 -20.97 20.04 -0.10
CA MET A 22 -21.33 18.82 0.65
C MET A 22 -22.71 18.32 0.20
N ALA A 23 -23.03 18.45 -1.10
CA ALA A 23 -24.29 17.93 -1.67
C ALA A 23 -24.15 17.43 -3.13
N ALA A 24 -22.93 17.18 -3.61
CA ALA A 24 -22.69 16.63 -4.96
C ALA A 24 -21.40 15.80 -5.06
N PHE A 25 -21.07 15.05 -4.00
CA PHE A 25 -20.06 13.99 -4.08
C PHE A 25 -20.49 12.79 -3.22
N ALA A 26 -21.80 12.57 -3.17
CA ALA A 26 -22.44 11.36 -2.67
C ALA A 26 -22.94 10.55 -3.88
N ALA A 27 -22.06 10.34 -4.85
CA ALA A 27 -22.25 9.42 -5.94
C ALA A 27 -20.92 8.71 -6.15
N SER A 28 -20.88 7.46 -5.68
CA SER A 28 -20.04 6.40 -6.24
C SER A 28 -18.54 6.69 -6.26
N THR A 29 -17.90 6.55 -5.11
CA THR A 29 -16.58 5.92 -5.10
C THR A 29 -16.76 4.61 -4.37
N GLU A 30 -17.30 3.63 -5.11
CA GLU A 30 -16.94 2.23 -4.89
C GLU A 30 -15.44 2.21 -4.55
N PRO A 31 -14.99 1.56 -3.46
CA PRO A 31 -13.57 1.31 -3.32
C PRO A 31 -13.18 0.58 -4.60
N GLY A 32 -12.44 1.28 -5.46
CA GLY A 32 -11.91 0.71 -6.67
C GLY A 32 -11.23 -0.57 -6.24
N PHE A 33 -11.86 -1.68 -6.56
CA PHE A 33 -11.17 -2.91 -6.79
C PHE A 33 -10.11 -2.51 -7.81
N GLU A 34 -8.91 -2.18 -7.33
CA GLU A 34 -7.75 -2.06 -8.17
C GLU A 34 -7.67 -3.44 -8.81
N GLU A 35 -8.30 -3.54 -9.98
CA GLU A 35 -7.91 -4.48 -11.01
C GLU A 35 -6.41 -4.21 -11.18
N GLU A 36 -5.61 -4.91 -10.38
CA GLU A 36 -4.24 -5.21 -10.72
C GLU A 36 -4.34 -5.97 -12.03
N GLN A 37 -4.45 -5.20 -13.12
CA GLN A 37 -4.45 -5.77 -14.44
C GLN A 37 -3.15 -6.54 -14.54
N PRO A 38 -3.20 -7.85 -14.82
CA PRO A 38 -2.00 -8.64 -14.94
C PRO A 38 -1.16 -7.98 -16.05
N MET A 39 0.03 -7.51 -15.70
CA MET A 39 0.97 -6.86 -16.64
C MET A 39 1.58 -7.85 -17.64
N SER A 40 0.88 -8.94 -17.93
CA SER A 40 1.23 -9.96 -18.89
C SER A 40 0.88 -9.46 -20.31
N SER A 41 1.83 -9.56 -21.23
CA SER A 41 1.66 -9.06 -22.60
C SER A 41 2.29 -10.00 -23.61
N ILE A 42 1.70 -10.08 -24.80
CA ILE A 42 2.27 -10.82 -25.94
C ILE A 42 3.03 -9.83 -26.81
N ARG A 43 4.32 -10.09 -26.99
CA ARG A 43 5.22 -9.23 -27.76
C ARG A 43 5.85 -10.01 -28.91
N VAL A 44 6.37 -9.26 -29.89
CA VAL A 44 7.05 -9.81 -31.06
C VAL A 44 8.54 -9.58 -30.90
N ASN A 45 9.35 -10.62 -31.13
CA ASN A 45 10.79 -10.46 -31.19
C ASN A 45 11.18 -9.77 -32.52
N PRO A 46 11.83 -8.60 -32.50
CA PRO A 46 12.16 -7.86 -33.71
C PRO A 46 13.13 -8.60 -34.63
N ARG A 47 13.98 -9.51 -34.08
CA ARG A 47 14.97 -10.25 -34.86
C ARG A 47 14.39 -11.52 -35.48
N SER A 48 13.64 -12.29 -34.69
CA SER A 48 13.14 -13.61 -35.12
C SER A 48 11.68 -13.60 -35.60
N ARG A 49 10.98 -12.47 -35.49
CA ARG A 49 9.55 -12.27 -35.81
C ARG A 49 8.60 -13.29 -35.15
N GLN A 50 9.04 -13.86 -34.03
CA GLN A 50 8.29 -14.83 -33.24
C GLN A 50 7.60 -14.15 -32.06
N LEU A 51 6.48 -14.72 -31.65
CA LEU A 51 5.71 -14.28 -30.50
C LEU A 51 6.34 -14.79 -29.19
N PHE A 52 6.29 -13.98 -28.15
CA PHE A 52 6.72 -14.36 -26.80
C PHE A 52 5.81 -13.75 -25.73
N PHE A 53 5.72 -14.43 -24.59
CA PHE A 53 5.02 -13.94 -23.41
C PHE A 53 5.97 -13.09 -22.56
N ASP A 54 5.50 -11.95 -22.07
CA ASP A 54 6.22 -11.06 -21.15
C ASP A 54 5.31 -10.78 -19.94
N PHE A 55 5.60 -11.39 -18.81
CA PHE A 55 4.81 -11.30 -17.58
C PHE A 55 5.70 -11.30 -16.34
N ARG A 56 5.14 -11.03 -15.16
CA ARG A 56 5.83 -11.13 -13.88
C ARG A 56 5.22 -12.23 -13.03
N TYR A 57 6.06 -13.04 -12.41
CA TYR A 57 5.63 -14.09 -11.49
C TYR A 57 6.60 -14.12 -10.29
N ARG A 58 6.06 -14.10 -9.06
CA ARG A 58 6.84 -14.03 -7.81
C ARG A 58 7.91 -12.92 -7.80
N GLY A 59 7.60 -11.75 -8.38
CA GLY A 59 8.53 -10.61 -8.47
C GLY A 59 9.58 -10.70 -9.59
N GLU A 60 9.72 -11.85 -10.25
CA GLU A 60 10.65 -12.04 -11.37
C GLU A 60 9.97 -11.80 -12.72
N ARG A 61 10.66 -11.10 -13.63
CA ARG A 61 10.19 -10.90 -15.00
C ARG A 61 10.48 -12.14 -15.84
N CYS A 62 9.43 -12.73 -16.38
CA CYS A 62 9.48 -13.94 -17.19
C CYS A 62 9.26 -13.59 -18.66
N ARG A 63 10.20 -14.01 -19.53
CA ARG A 63 10.12 -13.83 -20.98
C ARG A 63 10.22 -15.18 -21.66
N GLU A 64 9.08 -15.71 -22.07
CA GLU A 64 8.98 -17.06 -22.63
C GLU A 64 8.70 -17.00 -24.12
N TYR A 65 9.69 -17.42 -24.91
CA TYR A 65 9.65 -17.39 -26.37
C TYR A 65 8.90 -18.58 -26.94
N THR A 66 8.10 -18.33 -27.98
CA THR A 66 7.40 -19.38 -28.72
C THR A 66 7.97 -19.49 -30.13
N SER A 67 7.84 -20.65 -30.77
CA SER A 67 8.23 -20.84 -32.18
C SER A 67 7.19 -20.30 -33.18
N LEU A 68 6.14 -19.62 -32.71
CA LEU A 68 5.03 -19.18 -33.56
C LEU A 68 5.32 -17.82 -34.19
N PRO A 69 5.14 -17.67 -35.52
CA PRO A 69 5.25 -16.38 -36.18
C PRO A 69 4.10 -15.46 -35.79
N ASP A 70 4.33 -14.15 -35.87
CA ASP A 70 3.31 -13.11 -35.65
C ASP A 70 2.24 -13.17 -36.74
N THR A 71 1.17 -13.90 -36.46
CA THR A 71 -0.06 -13.93 -37.25
C THR A 71 -1.25 -13.69 -36.32
N PRO A 72 -2.35 -13.09 -36.81
CA PRO A 72 -3.51 -12.80 -35.97
C PRO A 72 -4.13 -14.07 -35.35
N ALA A 73 -4.09 -15.19 -36.08
CA ALA A 73 -4.54 -16.49 -35.57
C ALA A 73 -3.67 -16.99 -34.41
N ASN A 74 -2.35 -16.88 -34.52
CA ASN A 74 -1.43 -17.29 -33.46
C ASN A 74 -1.52 -16.37 -32.24
N ARG A 75 -1.65 -15.06 -32.46
CA ARG A 75 -1.87 -14.09 -31.39
C ARG A 75 -3.13 -14.40 -30.60
N LYS A 76 -4.24 -14.71 -31.26
CA LYS A 76 -5.49 -15.10 -30.58
C LYS A 76 -5.36 -16.39 -29.78
N LYS A 77 -4.60 -17.37 -30.28
CA LYS A 77 -4.32 -18.62 -29.54
C LYS A 77 -3.51 -18.34 -28.28
N LEU A 78 -2.43 -17.56 -28.40
CA LEU A 78 -1.59 -17.19 -27.27
C LEU A 78 -2.34 -16.30 -26.27
N GLN A 79 -3.24 -15.43 -26.74
CA GLN A 79 -4.05 -14.60 -25.85
C GLN A 79 -4.90 -15.46 -24.93
N LYS A 80 -5.59 -16.49 -25.44
CA LYS A 80 -6.37 -17.42 -24.61
C LYS A 80 -5.51 -18.13 -23.56
N VAL A 81 -4.26 -18.44 -23.90
CA VAL A 81 -3.32 -19.04 -22.95
C VAL A 81 -2.94 -18.02 -21.88
N LEU A 82 -2.63 -16.78 -22.27
CA LEU A 82 -2.31 -15.70 -21.36
C LEU A 82 -3.47 -15.39 -20.40
N ASP A 83 -4.70 -15.28 -20.91
CA ASP A 83 -5.90 -15.06 -20.08
C ASP A 83 -6.06 -16.18 -19.03
N ARG A 84 -5.77 -17.43 -19.39
CA ARG A 84 -5.79 -18.56 -18.45
C ARG A 84 -4.68 -18.47 -17.41
N MET A 85 -3.47 -18.12 -17.83
CA MET A 85 -2.34 -17.93 -16.92
C MET A 85 -2.67 -16.84 -15.90
N ASP A 86 -3.25 -15.73 -16.35
CA ASP A 86 -3.65 -14.60 -15.52
C ASP A 86 -4.71 -14.99 -14.47
N LEU A 87 -5.73 -15.75 -14.86
CA LEU A 87 -6.72 -16.29 -13.94
C LEU A 87 -6.09 -17.20 -12.88
N GLU A 88 -5.20 -18.10 -13.30
CA GLU A 88 -4.50 -19.01 -12.39
C GLU A 88 -3.51 -18.24 -11.48
N MET A 89 -2.89 -17.15 -11.95
CA MET A 89 -2.02 -16.30 -11.15
C MET A 89 -2.82 -15.53 -10.10
N ALA A 90 -3.99 -14.97 -10.48
CA ALA A 90 -4.89 -14.30 -9.56
C ALA A 90 -5.46 -15.24 -8.49
N THR A 91 -5.74 -16.50 -8.86
CA THR A 91 -6.22 -17.54 -7.92
C THR A 91 -5.08 -18.10 -7.05
N GLY A 92 -3.82 -17.82 -7.40
CA GLY A 92 -2.64 -18.36 -6.70
C GLY A 92 -2.33 -19.82 -7.01
N THR A 93 -3.01 -20.43 -7.99
CA THR A 93 -2.84 -21.83 -8.40
C THR A 93 -1.92 -21.99 -9.61
N PHE A 94 -1.32 -20.90 -10.08
CA PHE A 94 -0.44 -20.93 -11.26
C PHE A 94 0.86 -21.68 -10.98
N GLU A 95 1.08 -22.74 -11.76
CA GLU A 95 2.31 -23.53 -11.77
C GLU A 95 3.10 -23.27 -13.05
N TYR A 96 4.23 -22.57 -12.91
CA TYR A 96 5.07 -22.15 -14.04
C TYR A 96 5.52 -23.32 -14.93
N ARG A 97 5.98 -24.42 -14.31
CA ARG A 97 6.50 -25.60 -15.01
C ARG A 97 5.44 -26.32 -15.84
N ARG A 98 4.16 -26.20 -15.50
CA ARG A 98 3.06 -26.82 -16.26
C ARG A 98 2.92 -26.19 -17.65
N TYR A 99 3.18 -24.89 -17.76
CA TYR A 99 3.11 -24.16 -19.03
C TYR A 99 4.43 -24.18 -19.79
N PHE A 100 5.56 -24.08 -19.08
CA PHE A 100 6.88 -23.97 -19.68
C PHE A 100 7.82 -25.06 -19.15
N PRO A 101 7.57 -26.35 -19.49
CA PRO A 101 8.32 -27.47 -18.91
C PRO A 101 9.79 -27.50 -19.34
N SER A 102 10.11 -26.93 -20.51
CA SER A 102 11.46 -26.87 -21.07
C SER A 102 12.16 -25.51 -20.85
N SER A 103 11.54 -24.57 -20.12
CA SER A 103 12.17 -23.27 -19.88
C SER A 103 13.27 -23.39 -18.82
N ALA A 104 14.44 -22.79 -19.09
CA ALA A 104 15.49 -22.65 -18.09
C ALA A 104 15.04 -21.82 -16.87
N MET A 105 14.00 -20.98 -17.03
CA MET A 105 13.42 -20.19 -15.95
C MET A 105 12.59 -21.05 -14.98
N ALA A 106 12.08 -22.21 -15.42
CA ALA A 106 11.29 -23.10 -14.57
C ALA A 106 12.06 -23.54 -13.32
N ALA A 107 13.36 -23.77 -13.44
CA ALA A 107 14.24 -24.13 -12.32
C ALA A 107 14.25 -23.09 -11.18
N ARG A 108 14.02 -21.81 -11.49
CA ARG A 108 13.95 -20.76 -10.45
C ARG A 108 12.68 -20.83 -9.61
N PHE A 109 11.60 -21.35 -10.18
CA PHE A 109 10.30 -21.48 -9.52
C PHE A 109 10.02 -22.88 -8.97
N ASP A 110 10.84 -23.87 -9.34
CA ASP A 110 10.82 -25.24 -8.82
C ASP A 110 11.25 -25.35 -7.37
N THR A 111 12.08 -24.42 -6.90
CA THR A 111 12.37 -24.34 -5.47
C THR A 111 11.07 -23.87 -4.82
N PRO A 112 10.49 -24.61 -3.85
CA PRO A 112 9.38 -24.07 -3.08
C PRO A 112 9.87 -22.72 -2.60
N ALA A 113 9.06 -21.68 -2.77
CA ALA A 113 9.34 -20.40 -2.17
C ALA A 113 9.51 -20.70 -0.68
N VAL A 114 10.75 -20.86 -0.22
CA VAL A 114 11.11 -20.46 1.12
C VAL A 114 10.52 -19.07 1.14
N PRO A 115 9.49 -18.80 1.95
CA PRO A 115 9.03 -17.44 2.07
C PRO A 115 10.31 -16.69 2.38
N THR A 116 10.74 -15.84 1.45
CA THR A 116 11.68 -14.79 1.75
C THR A 116 10.86 -13.88 2.66
N ALA A 117 10.59 -14.35 3.89
CA ALA A 117 10.74 -13.52 5.04
C ALA A 117 12.02 -12.79 4.73
N ALA A 118 11.88 -11.53 4.31
CA ALA A 118 12.97 -10.58 4.37
C ALA A 118 13.77 -10.95 5.61
N PRO A 119 15.11 -11.06 5.52
CA PRO A 119 15.91 -11.48 6.66
C PRO A 119 15.31 -10.77 7.85
N SER A 120 14.76 -11.52 8.81
CA SER A 120 14.07 -10.91 9.94
C SER A 120 15.18 -10.19 10.68
N ARG A 121 15.52 -8.99 10.20
CA ARG A 121 16.20 -7.96 10.93
C ARG A 121 15.28 -7.85 12.10
N ALA A 122 15.67 -8.48 13.20
CA ALA A 122 14.88 -8.57 14.39
C ALA A 122 14.42 -7.14 14.65
N THR A 123 13.14 -6.86 14.39
CA THR A 123 12.64 -5.51 14.53
C THR A 123 12.69 -5.23 16.02
N PRO A 124 13.14 -4.04 16.43
CA PRO A 124 13.20 -3.71 17.84
C PRO A 124 11.81 -3.90 18.45
N LEU A 125 11.77 -4.16 19.75
CA LEU A 125 10.52 -4.20 20.48
C LEU A 125 9.88 -2.81 20.44
N PHE A 126 8.55 -2.77 20.43
CA PHE A 126 7.81 -1.51 20.36
C PHE A 126 8.20 -0.54 21.47
N ARG A 127 8.47 -1.04 22.69
CA ARG A 127 8.92 -0.19 23.81
C ARG A 127 10.23 0.55 23.49
N ASP A 128 11.19 -0.14 22.89
CA ASP A 128 12.52 0.41 22.63
C ASP A 128 12.42 1.43 21.49
N PHE A 129 11.60 1.12 20.47
CA PHE A 129 11.28 2.04 19.38
C PHE A 129 10.52 3.29 19.87
N ALA A 130 9.54 3.11 20.75
CA ALA A 130 8.70 4.21 21.26
C ALA A 130 9.53 5.25 22.02
N GLU A 131 10.52 4.82 22.82
CA GLU A 131 11.41 5.75 23.51
C GLU A 131 12.29 6.55 22.54
N ILE A 132 12.87 5.90 21.54
CA ILE A 132 13.68 6.58 20.51
C ILE A 132 12.82 7.60 19.76
N TRP A 133 11.65 7.17 19.28
CA TRP A 133 10.73 8.03 18.56
C TRP A 133 10.26 9.22 19.40
N PHE A 134 9.93 9.00 20.68
CA PHE A 134 9.54 10.08 21.57
C PHE A 134 10.69 11.08 21.79
N ALA A 135 11.91 10.59 22.00
CA ALA A 135 13.09 11.45 22.18
C ALA A 135 13.40 12.30 20.94
N GLU A 136 13.19 11.75 19.73
CA GLU A 136 13.35 12.49 18.48
C GLU A 136 12.26 13.56 18.30
N ARG A 137 10.99 13.20 18.56
CA ARG A 137 9.85 14.08 18.27
C ARG A 137 9.54 15.10 19.35
N GLN A 138 9.90 14.85 20.61
CA GLN A 138 9.64 15.78 21.70
C GLN A 138 10.27 17.16 21.46
N ILE A 139 11.38 17.24 20.71
CA ILE A 139 12.07 18.50 20.39
C ILE A 139 11.16 19.45 19.59
N GLU A 140 10.28 18.90 18.75
CA GLU A 140 9.35 19.68 17.92
C GLU A 140 8.12 20.16 18.72
N TRP A 141 7.84 19.52 19.85
CA TRP A 141 6.58 19.68 20.58
C TRP A 141 6.71 20.59 21.80
N ARG A 142 5.63 21.30 22.11
CA ARG A 142 5.48 22.02 23.39
C ARG A 142 5.34 21.02 24.55
N GLN A 143 5.82 21.40 25.74
CA GLN A 143 5.84 20.53 26.93
C GLN A 143 4.50 19.86 27.24
N SER A 144 3.38 20.60 27.21
CA SER A 144 2.05 20.03 27.48
C SER A 144 1.61 18.96 26.48
N TYR A 145 2.05 19.07 25.22
CA TYR A 145 1.79 18.05 24.22
C TYR A 145 2.69 16.82 24.43
N GLN A 146 3.97 17.03 24.78
CA GLN A 146 4.86 15.94 25.15
C GLN A 146 4.28 15.10 26.30
N GLU A 147 3.74 15.75 27.34
CA GLU A 147 3.06 15.08 28.47
C GLU A 147 1.86 14.26 28.01
N THR A 148 1.02 14.83 27.14
CA THR A 148 -0.17 14.15 26.58
C THR A 148 0.21 12.90 25.79
N VAL A 149 1.25 13.02 24.97
CA VAL A 149 1.79 11.91 24.16
C VAL A 149 2.41 10.84 25.06
N ARG A 150 3.18 11.23 26.08
CA ARG A 150 3.78 10.30 27.05
C ARG A 150 2.71 9.52 27.82
N ILE A 151 1.68 10.20 28.33
CA ILE A 151 0.54 9.57 29.00
C ILE A 151 -0.15 8.55 28.09
N SER A 152 -0.29 8.88 26.80
CA SER A 152 -0.91 7.98 25.81
C SER A 152 -0.06 6.73 25.56
N LEU A 153 1.26 6.90 25.45
CA LEU A 153 2.20 5.80 25.34
C LEU A 153 2.09 4.85 26.54
N ASP A 154 2.20 5.40 27.75
CA ASP A 154 2.28 4.61 28.99
C ASP A 154 0.96 3.92 29.35
N LYS A 155 -0.19 4.58 29.11
CA LYS A 155 -1.51 4.04 29.48
C LYS A 155 -2.08 3.07 28.46
N HIS A 156 -1.79 3.26 27.17
CA HIS A 156 -2.50 2.55 26.11
C HIS A 156 -1.59 1.66 25.25
N LEU A 157 -0.40 2.13 24.92
CA LEU A 157 0.41 1.50 23.87
C LEU A 157 1.47 0.57 24.44
N LEU A 158 2.22 0.99 25.46
CA LEU A 158 3.23 0.15 26.11
C LEU A 158 2.63 -1.09 26.79
N PRO A 159 1.48 -1.03 27.48
CA PRO A 159 0.89 -2.23 28.09
C PRO A 159 0.43 -3.28 27.07
N ALA A 160 0.02 -2.84 25.87
CA ALA A 160 -0.51 -3.73 24.84
C ALA A 160 0.58 -4.25 23.88
N PHE A 161 1.50 -3.37 23.47
CA PHE A 161 2.45 -3.65 22.39
C PHE A 161 3.90 -3.64 22.83
N GLY A 162 4.22 -3.28 24.07
CA GLY A 162 5.61 -3.07 24.51
C GLY A 162 6.54 -4.28 24.34
N ALA A 163 6.00 -5.50 24.42
CA ALA A 163 6.74 -6.76 24.19
C ALA A 163 6.62 -7.30 22.76
N THR A 164 5.90 -6.60 21.90
CA THR A 164 5.67 -6.99 20.49
C THR A 164 6.74 -6.33 19.61
N PRO A 165 7.35 -7.07 18.66
CA PRO A 165 8.21 -6.47 17.64
C PRO A 165 7.45 -5.45 16.80
N VAL A 166 8.06 -4.30 16.47
CA VAL A 166 7.38 -3.25 15.69
C VAL A 166 6.89 -3.75 14.33
N GLY A 167 7.65 -4.65 13.69
CA GLY A 167 7.30 -5.19 12.37
C GLY A 167 6.08 -6.11 12.35
N SER A 168 5.57 -6.55 13.50
CA SER A 168 4.39 -7.42 13.60
C SER A 168 3.11 -6.70 14.03
N ILE A 169 3.14 -5.37 14.18
CA ILE A 169 1.97 -4.58 14.59
C ILE A 169 1.22 -4.11 13.35
N ASP A 170 -0.01 -4.57 13.15
CA ASP A 170 -0.87 -4.13 12.04
C ASP A 170 -1.65 -2.86 12.42
N LYS A 171 -2.04 -2.08 11.41
CA LYS A 171 -2.88 -0.89 11.51
C LYS A 171 -4.24 -1.16 12.15
N VAL A 172 -4.74 -2.39 12.01
CA VAL A 172 -6.02 -2.82 12.57
C VAL A 172 -5.93 -2.92 14.10
N ASP A 173 -4.76 -3.23 14.66
CA ASP A 173 -4.59 -3.55 16.08
C ASP A 173 -4.58 -2.32 16.99
N TYR A 174 -4.04 -1.19 16.53
CA TYR A 174 -3.87 0.00 17.38
C TYR A 174 -5.06 0.97 17.36
N ARG A 175 -5.87 0.99 16.28
CA ARG A 175 -7.02 1.91 16.14
C ARG A 175 -8.05 1.88 17.28
N PRO A 176 -8.41 0.73 17.89
CA PRO A 176 -9.40 0.70 18.97
C PRO A 176 -8.82 1.09 20.35
N LYS A 177 -7.50 1.29 20.47
CA LYS A 177 -6.83 1.51 21.77
C LYS A 177 -6.34 2.94 21.99
N ILE A 178 -6.25 3.75 20.93
CA ILE A 178 -5.86 5.17 21.02
C ILE A 178 -7.11 6.07 21.09
N PRO A 179 -7.24 6.94 22.11
CA PRO A 179 -8.28 7.97 22.16
C PRO A 179 -8.29 8.83 20.89
N PHE A 180 -9.49 9.15 20.38
CA PHE A 180 -9.71 9.79 19.08
C PHE A 180 -8.89 11.06 18.84
N GLU A 181 -8.64 11.84 19.90
CA GLU A 181 -7.90 13.11 19.88
C GLU A 181 -6.45 12.99 19.40
N ASN A 182 -5.80 11.83 19.58
CA ASN A 182 -4.38 11.62 19.25
C ASN A 182 -4.16 10.81 17.95
N ARG A 183 -5.21 10.61 17.15
CA ARG A 183 -5.21 9.67 16.02
C ARG A 183 -4.54 10.20 14.74
N LEU A 184 -4.30 11.51 14.63
CA LEU A 184 -3.82 12.13 13.39
C LEU A 184 -2.30 12.26 13.29
N ASP A 185 -1.58 12.34 14.42
CA ASP A 185 -0.13 12.56 14.44
C ASP A 185 0.68 11.35 14.92
N PHE A 186 0.00 10.41 15.58
CA PHE A 186 0.62 9.27 16.25
C PHE A 186 0.66 8.04 15.32
N TRP A 187 1.61 8.02 14.38
CA TRP A 187 2.24 6.82 13.78
C TRP A 187 3.23 7.26 12.68
N PRO A 188 4.42 6.64 12.52
CA PRO A 188 5.32 6.99 11.43
C PRO A 188 4.66 6.63 10.08
N PRO A 189 4.47 7.58 9.14
CA PRO A 189 3.91 7.30 7.82
C PRO A 189 4.84 6.48 6.89
N LYS A 190 5.89 5.84 7.42
CA LYS A 190 6.96 5.20 6.64
C LYS A 190 7.38 3.81 7.15
N LEU A 191 6.44 3.03 7.69
CA LEU A 191 6.69 1.62 8.04
C LEU A 191 5.98 0.62 7.12
N PHE A 192 5.57 1.07 5.93
CA PHE A 192 5.20 0.21 4.81
C PHE A 192 6.00 0.64 3.58
#